data_AF-A0A1V8TR61-F1
#
_entry.id   AF-A0A1V8TR61-F1
#
_cell.length_a   1.000
_cell.length_b   1.000
_cell.length_c   1.000
_cell.angle_alpha   90.00
_cell.angle_beta   90.00
_cell.angle_gamma   90.00
#
_symmetry.space_group_name_H-M   'P 1'
#
loop_
_entity.id
_entity.type
_entity.pdbx_description
1 polymer ?
#
loop_
_entity_poly.entity_id
_entity_poly.type
_entity_poly.pdbx_seq_one_letter_code
_entity_poly.pdbx_strand_id
1 'polypeptide(L)'
;EHEIEVQFLEALQDDQQRNEYSLTHALANNLIDLYINLPSSNRFRRPANYMSKGYRTRRMAVDYQTPLVTNVKNAKILIEAIAQHYDLSIGRIDCQTFAEVPTIPLSPPKPEVLPTLTELLKSSPFKGKDVISVKQFSKEELHLLFTVAAEMRLGVERDGCLDTLKGRVLCLMFFEPSTRTSSSFDAAMKRLGGQTLMINESHSSTQKGESLADTIRTLDQYGDAIVLRHPDNDSAERAAKAAHGPIINAGNGSREHPTQGLLDLFTMREELGTVNGLTITFVGDLKYGRTVHSLVELLRHYNVQIQLASPAALSIPSKVRASMQSRGQLAIESDRLTPEMIAKTDVLYVTRLQKERFEDPSLYEEVKDTFVVDGKTLKDAKANMIVMHPLPRNLELSEEVDDDPRAAYFRQMRYGMFVRMALLALVMAP
;
A
#
# COMPACT_ATOMS: atom_id res chain seq x y z
N GLU A 1 25.76 -22.12 -34.44
CA GLU A 1 25.83 -23.60 -34.45
C GLU A 1 24.63 -24.22 -35.16
N HIS A 2 23.43 -23.65 -35.09
CA HIS A 2 22.21 -24.25 -35.66
C HIS A 2 21.51 -23.43 -36.75
N GLU A 3 22.16 -22.41 -37.33
CA GLU A 3 21.57 -21.52 -38.38
C GLU A 3 20.22 -20.87 -38.04
N ILE A 4 19.84 -20.82 -36.75
CA ILE A 4 18.65 -20.10 -36.26
C ILE A 4 18.91 -18.59 -36.33
N GLU A 5 17.99 -17.84 -36.95
CA GLU A 5 18.03 -16.37 -36.94
C GLU A 5 17.85 -15.86 -35.51
N VAL A 6 18.89 -15.24 -34.96
CA VAL A 6 18.89 -14.69 -33.60
C VAL A 6 19.22 -13.20 -33.66
N GLN A 7 18.36 -12.38 -33.07
CA GLN A 7 18.68 -10.97 -32.83
C GLN A 7 19.32 -10.84 -31.45
N PHE A 8 20.58 -10.41 -31.43
CA PHE A 8 21.30 -10.21 -30.18
C PHE A 8 20.93 -8.85 -29.58
N LEU A 9 20.04 -8.86 -28.60
CA LEU A 9 19.71 -7.69 -27.78
C LEU A 9 20.76 -7.58 -26.67
N GLU A 10 21.89 -6.95 -26.97
CA GLU A 10 22.97 -6.82 -25.99
C GLU A 10 22.58 -5.85 -24.88
N ALA A 11 22.65 -6.31 -23.62
CA ALA A 11 22.60 -5.43 -22.45
C ALA A 11 23.98 -4.78 -22.23
N LEU A 12 24.46 -3.95 -23.18
CA LEU A 12 25.69 -3.16 -23.02
C LEU A 12 25.45 -1.84 -22.28
N GLN A 13 26.56 -1.32 -21.78
CA GLN A 13 26.71 -0.30 -20.74
C GLN A 13 26.23 1.11 -21.14
N ASP A 14 25.73 1.82 -20.12
CA ASP A 14 25.54 3.27 -19.93
C ASP A 14 25.24 4.23 -21.12
N ASP A 15 24.16 5.01 -20.90
CA ASP A 15 23.86 6.37 -21.35
C ASP A 15 23.82 6.75 -22.85
N GLN A 16 24.00 5.84 -23.80
CA GLN A 16 23.87 6.17 -25.24
C GLN A 16 23.11 5.13 -26.09
N GLN A 17 21.83 4.84 -25.81
CA GLN A 17 20.98 4.05 -26.72
C GLN A 17 19.75 4.79 -27.25
N ARG A 18 19.47 4.59 -28.55
CA ARG A 18 18.17 4.90 -29.18
C ARG A 18 17.10 3.98 -28.62
N ASN A 19 15.92 4.51 -28.27
CA ASN A 19 14.81 3.77 -27.63
C ASN A 19 14.40 2.47 -28.37
N GLU A 20 14.59 2.41 -29.69
CA GLU A 20 14.19 1.29 -30.55
C GLU A 20 14.95 -0.02 -30.27
N TYR A 21 16.14 0.02 -29.66
CA TYR A 21 16.97 -1.17 -29.40
C TYR A 21 17.01 -1.61 -27.92
N SER A 22 16.18 -0.99 -27.07
CA SER A 22 16.15 -1.31 -25.65
C SER A 22 15.31 -2.57 -25.37
N LEU A 23 15.88 -3.55 -24.67
CA LEU A 23 15.16 -4.76 -24.23
C LEU A 23 13.91 -4.45 -23.40
N THR A 24 13.97 -3.41 -22.56
CA THR A 24 12.82 -2.99 -21.76
C THR A 24 11.71 -2.40 -22.62
N HIS A 25 12.06 -1.71 -23.71
CA HIS A 25 11.12 -1.18 -24.69
C HIS A 25 10.49 -2.31 -25.52
N ALA A 26 11.28 -3.28 -25.94
CA ALA A 26 10.79 -4.44 -26.69
C ALA A 26 9.83 -5.31 -25.87
N LEU A 27 10.12 -5.52 -24.58
CA LEU A 27 9.21 -6.21 -23.66
C LEU A 27 7.91 -5.42 -23.43
N ALA A 28 7.99 -4.11 -23.22
CA ALA A 28 6.81 -3.28 -22.94
C ALA A 28 5.86 -3.13 -24.15
N ASN A 29 6.38 -3.24 -25.37
CA ASN A 29 5.60 -3.13 -26.60
C ASN A 29 5.26 -4.50 -27.24
N ASN A 30 5.45 -5.61 -26.51
CA ASN A 30 5.17 -6.97 -26.99
C ASN A 30 5.86 -7.32 -28.33
N LEU A 31 7.10 -6.86 -28.50
CA LEU A 31 7.92 -7.15 -29.69
C LEU A 31 8.74 -8.45 -29.55
N ILE A 32 8.57 -9.18 -28.45
CA ILE A 32 9.31 -10.40 -28.11
C ILE A 32 8.31 -11.53 -27.90
N ASP A 33 8.38 -12.56 -28.74
CA ASP A 33 7.52 -13.75 -28.64
C ASP A 33 8.04 -14.76 -27.60
N LEU A 34 9.36 -14.79 -27.36
CA LEU A 34 10.01 -15.66 -26.39
C LEU A 34 11.24 -14.98 -25.80
N TYR A 35 11.31 -14.95 -24.47
CA TYR A 35 12.44 -14.38 -23.75
C TYR A 35 13.24 -15.47 -22.99
N ILE A 36 14.52 -15.61 -23.30
CA ILE A 36 15.43 -16.55 -22.60
C ILE A 36 16.35 -15.74 -21.69
N ASN A 37 16.22 -15.91 -20.38
CA ASN A 37 16.99 -15.19 -19.36
C ASN A 37 17.72 -16.17 -18.43
N LEU A 38 18.96 -16.50 -18.79
CA LEU A 38 19.75 -17.49 -18.06
C LEU A 38 20.57 -16.85 -16.92
N PRO A 39 20.74 -17.56 -15.79
CA PRO A 39 21.60 -17.09 -14.71
C PRO A 39 23.06 -17.04 -15.16
N SER A 40 23.76 -15.93 -14.86
CA SER A 40 25.21 -15.83 -15.09
C SER A 40 25.96 -16.81 -14.19
N SER A 41 27.01 -17.46 -14.71
CA SER A 41 27.93 -18.30 -13.92
C SER A 41 28.83 -17.46 -13.00
N ASN A 42 28.25 -16.77 -12.01
CA ASN A 42 29.01 -15.99 -11.04
C ASN A 42 29.03 -16.70 -9.69
N ARG A 43 30.24 -16.93 -9.14
CA ARG A 43 30.47 -17.62 -7.86
C ARG A 43 30.29 -16.73 -6.62
N PHE A 44 29.88 -15.47 -6.79
CA PHE A 44 29.69 -14.51 -5.70
C PHE A 44 28.22 -14.46 -5.24
N ARG A 45 28.00 -14.70 -3.94
CA ARG A 45 26.68 -14.58 -3.30
C ARG A 45 26.29 -13.09 -3.23
N ARG A 46 25.23 -12.70 -3.94
CA ARG A 46 24.69 -11.33 -3.91
C ARG A 46 23.77 -11.15 -2.69
N PRO A 47 23.74 -9.97 -2.06
CA PRO A 47 22.80 -9.67 -0.96
C PRO A 47 21.35 -9.86 -1.40
N ALA A 48 20.46 -10.29 -0.49
CA ALA A 48 19.04 -10.51 -0.80
C ALA A 48 18.32 -9.27 -1.36
N ASN A 49 18.85 -8.07 -1.08
CA ASN A 49 18.28 -6.79 -1.48
C ASN A 49 18.77 -6.30 -2.87
N TYR A 50 19.68 -7.04 -3.53
CA TYR A 50 20.23 -6.63 -4.82
C TYR A 50 19.35 -7.12 -5.98
N MET A 51 18.62 -6.20 -6.62
CA MET A 51 17.87 -6.49 -7.83
C MET A 51 18.78 -6.40 -9.07
N SER A 52 19.19 -7.55 -9.59
CA SER A 52 19.97 -7.58 -10.84
C SER A 52 19.15 -7.10 -12.06
N LYS A 53 19.80 -6.52 -13.06
CA LYS A 53 19.16 -6.16 -14.35
C LYS A 53 18.39 -7.35 -14.96
N GLY A 54 18.96 -8.56 -14.90
CA GLY A 54 18.30 -9.79 -15.36
C GLY A 54 17.06 -10.18 -14.55
N TYR A 55 17.01 -9.86 -13.25
CA TYR A 55 15.79 -10.05 -12.45
C TYR A 55 14.69 -9.04 -12.86
N ARG A 56 15.06 -7.77 -13.07
CA ARG A 56 14.11 -6.73 -13.51
C ARG A 56 13.45 -7.09 -14.84
N THR A 57 14.23 -7.49 -15.84
CA THR A 57 13.69 -7.84 -17.18
C THR A 57 12.87 -9.13 -17.14
N ARG A 58 13.26 -10.09 -16.29
CA ARG A 58 12.46 -11.30 -16.04
C ARG A 58 11.09 -10.98 -15.45
N ARG A 59 11.04 -10.04 -14.50
CA ARG A 59 9.78 -9.61 -13.90
C ARG A 59 8.91 -8.89 -14.92
N MET A 60 9.48 -8.00 -15.73
CA MET A 60 8.77 -7.35 -16.83
C MET A 60 8.19 -8.38 -17.82
N ALA A 61 8.93 -9.42 -18.19
CA ALA A 61 8.40 -10.48 -19.06
C ALA A 61 7.18 -11.18 -18.43
N VAL A 62 7.16 -11.39 -17.11
CA VAL A 62 5.98 -11.92 -16.40
C VAL A 62 4.82 -10.92 -16.43
N ASP A 63 5.11 -9.65 -16.14
CA ASP A 63 4.08 -8.60 -16.07
C ASP A 63 3.44 -8.32 -17.44
N TYR A 64 4.20 -8.47 -18.54
CA TYR A 64 3.72 -8.35 -19.93
C TYR A 64 3.33 -9.69 -20.58
N GLN A 65 3.26 -10.78 -19.81
CA GLN A 65 2.87 -12.12 -20.28
C GLN A 65 3.74 -12.69 -21.42
N THR A 66 4.99 -12.25 -21.53
CA THR A 66 5.97 -12.80 -22.48
C THR A 66 6.46 -14.18 -22.01
N PRO A 67 6.38 -15.24 -22.84
CA PRO A 67 6.94 -16.55 -22.52
C PRO A 67 8.41 -16.48 -22.11
N LEU A 68 8.77 -17.16 -21.03
CA LEU A 68 10.06 -16.99 -20.36
C LEU A 68 10.75 -18.33 -20.06
N VAL A 69 12.02 -18.48 -20.47
CA VAL A 69 12.88 -19.63 -20.13
C VAL A 69 14.05 -19.17 -19.25
N THR A 70 14.17 -19.76 -18.06
CA THR A 70 15.20 -19.37 -17.08
C THR A 70 16.21 -20.47 -16.75
N ASN A 71 15.94 -21.72 -17.12
CA ASN A 71 16.80 -22.86 -16.83
C ASN A 71 17.73 -23.17 -18.01
N VAL A 72 19.04 -23.30 -17.75
CA VAL A 72 20.07 -23.55 -18.76
C VAL A 72 19.84 -24.87 -19.52
N LYS A 73 19.40 -25.94 -18.83
CA LYS A 73 19.14 -27.23 -19.47
C LYS A 73 17.92 -27.14 -20.40
N ASN A 74 16.84 -26.51 -19.94
CA ASN A 74 15.63 -26.34 -20.74
C ASN A 74 15.89 -25.46 -21.97
N ALA A 75 16.69 -24.40 -21.82
CA ALA A 75 17.09 -23.56 -22.95
C ALA A 75 17.91 -24.35 -23.98
N LYS A 76 18.84 -25.20 -23.56
CA LYS A 76 19.59 -26.07 -24.49
C LYS A 76 18.68 -27.02 -25.26
N ILE A 77 17.79 -27.72 -24.55
CA ILE A 77 16.82 -28.65 -25.16
C ILE A 77 15.91 -27.91 -26.15
N LEU A 78 15.44 -26.71 -25.78
CA LEU A 78 14.59 -25.89 -26.64
C LEU A 78 15.31 -25.48 -27.94
N ILE A 79 16.54 -25.00 -27.83
CA ILE A 79 17.34 -24.60 -29.01
C ILE A 79 17.64 -25.81 -29.90
N GLU A 80 17.97 -26.96 -29.32
CA GLU A 80 18.20 -28.20 -30.06
C GLU A 80 16.93 -28.69 -30.77
N ALA A 81 15.76 -28.58 -30.12
CA ALA A 81 14.47 -28.92 -30.74
C ALA A 81 14.10 -27.99 -31.90
N ILE A 82 14.30 -26.68 -31.74
CA ILE A 82 14.08 -25.69 -32.81
C ILE A 82 15.00 -25.96 -34.01
N ALA A 83 16.28 -26.28 -33.73
CA ALA A 83 17.27 -26.60 -34.76
C ALA A 83 16.92 -27.84 -35.58
N GLN A 84 16.15 -28.78 -35.02
CA GLN A 84 15.72 -30.00 -35.69
C GLN A 84 14.49 -29.81 -36.58
N HIS A 85 14.05 -28.57 -36.82
CA HIS A 85 12.83 -28.24 -37.58
C HIS A 85 11.61 -29.04 -37.10
N TYR A 86 11.49 -29.21 -35.78
CA TYR A 86 10.36 -29.90 -35.19
C TYR A 86 9.07 -29.17 -35.54
N ASP A 87 8.04 -29.90 -35.99
CA ASP A 87 6.74 -29.31 -36.27
C ASP A 87 6.12 -28.82 -34.95
N LEU A 88 6.06 -27.49 -34.80
CA LEU A 88 5.49 -26.81 -33.64
C LEU A 88 3.97 -26.70 -33.73
N SER A 89 3.33 -27.36 -34.70
CA SER A 89 1.88 -27.45 -34.74
C SER A 89 1.36 -28.08 -33.44
N ILE A 90 0.31 -27.48 -32.87
CA ILE A 90 -0.30 -27.98 -31.64
C ILE A 90 -0.93 -29.34 -31.97
N GLY A 91 -0.20 -30.40 -31.64
CA GLY A 91 -0.69 -31.78 -31.72
C GLY A 91 -1.80 -32.02 -30.70
N ARG A 92 -2.55 -33.12 -30.86
CA ARG A 92 -3.53 -33.56 -29.85
C ARG A 92 -2.89 -34.13 -28.57
N ILE A 93 -1.55 -34.21 -28.55
CA ILE A 93 -0.77 -34.78 -27.45
C ILE A 93 -0.09 -33.61 -26.74
N ASP A 94 -0.43 -33.42 -25.47
CA ASP A 94 -0.01 -32.29 -24.64
C ASP A 94 1.37 -32.49 -23.98
N CYS A 95 1.83 -33.75 -23.83
CA CYS A 95 3.18 -34.07 -23.35
C CYS A 95 3.68 -35.47 -23.79
N GLN A 96 5.00 -35.68 -23.78
CA GLN A 96 5.64 -37.00 -23.95
C GLN A 96 6.71 -37.20 -22.87
N THR A 97 6.78 -38.41 -22.30
CA THR A 97 7.75 -38.80 -21.26
C THR A 97 8.45 -40.09 -21.66
N PHE A 98 9.75 -40.20 -21.35
CA PHE A 98 10.59 -41.36 -21.70
C PHE A 98 10.52 -42.52 -20.68
N ALA A 99 9.83 -42.33 -19.55
CA ALA A 99 9.70 -43.36 -18.51
C ALA A 99 8.25 -43.89 -18.42
N GLU A 100 8.09 -45.19 -18.16
CA GLU A 100 6.82 -45.76 -17.71
C GLU A 100 6.47 -45.15 -16.35
N VAL A 101 5.58 -44.15 -16.36
CA VAL A 101 5.05 -43.55 -15.14
C VAL A 101 3.91 -44.44 -14.63
N PRO A 102 3.94 -44.93 -13.38
CA PRO A 102 2.79 -45.60 -12.80
C PRO A 102 1.59 -44.67 -12.90
N THR A 103 0.50 -45.12 -13.53
CA THR A 103 -0.76 -44.37 -13.64
C THR A 103 -1.41 -44.30 -12.27
N ILE A 104 -0.93 -43.39 -11.43
CA ILE A 104 -1.73 -42.84 -10.35
C ILE A 104 -2.76 -41.96 -11.08
N PRO A 105 -4.07 -42.11 -10.84
CA PRO A 105 -5.05 -41.16 -11.35
C PRO A 105 -4.78 -39.80 -10.68
N LEU A 106 -3.89 -39.03 -11.30
CA LEU A 106 -3.73 -37.62 -11.06
C LEU A 106 -5.03 -36.99 -11.58
N SER A 107 -5.97 -36.76 -10.67
CA SER A 107 -6.91 -35.66 -10.92
C SER A 107 -6.02 -34.46 -11.20
N PRO A 108 -6.17 -33.76 -12.36
CA PRO A 108 -5.44 -32.53 -12.55
C PRO A 108 -5.70 -31.68 -11.31
N PRO A 109 -4.68 -31.05 -10.69
CA PRO A 109 -4.96 -30.08 -9.66
C PRO A 109 -5.99 -29.14 -10.29
N LYS A 110 -7.20 -29.11 -9.73
CA LYS A 110 -8.20 -28.14 -10.18
C LYS A 110 -7.45 -26.82 -10.17
N PRO A 111 -7.40 -26.07 -11.29
CA PRO A 111 -6.81 -24.74 -11.24
C PRO A 111 -7.47 -24.05 -10.06
N GLU A 112 -6.67 -23.57 -9.10
CA GLU A 112 -7.19 -22.71 -8.05
C GLU A 112 -7.75 -21.50 -8.78
N VAL A 113 -9.04 -21.52 -9.07
CA VAL A 113 -9.75 -20.40 -9.63
C VAL A 113 -9.73 -19.37 -8.52
N LEU A 114 -8.80 -18.42 -8.64
CA LEU A 114 -8.77 -17.27 -7.76
C LEU A 114 -10.15 -16.63 -7.80
N PRO A 115 -10.77 -16.37 -6.64
CA PRO A 115 -12.10 -15.79 -6.60
C PRO A 115 -12.08 -14.44 -7.32
N THR A 116 -13.07 -14.23 -8.18
CA THR A 116 -13.28 -12.96 -8.87
C THR A 116 -13.55 -11.85 -7.87
N LEU A 117 -13.31 -10.59 -8.25
CA LEU A 117 -13.64 -9.43 -7.41
C LEU A 117 -15.11 -9.48 -6.93
N THR A 118 -16.03 -9.86 -7.80
CA THR A 118 -17.46 -10.00 -7.46
C THR A 118 -17.69 -11.05 -6.37
N GLU A 119 -17.00 -12.19 -6.41
CA GLU A 119 -17.12 -13.25 -5.39
C GLU A 119 -16.51 -12.82 -4.06
N LEU A 120 -15.36 -12.14 -4.09
CA LEU A 120 -14.73 -11.56 -2.90
C LEU A 120 -15.64 -10.55 -2.19
N LEU A 121 -16.30 -9.68 -2.96
CA LEU A 121 -17.22 -8.68 -2.42
C LEU A 121 -18.50 -9.32 -1.87
N LYS A 122 -19.07 -10.31 -2.57
CA LYS A 122 -20.29 -10.99 -2.14
C LYS A 122 -20.12 -11.74 -0.81
N SER A 123 -18.93 -12.30 -0.59
CA SER A 123 -18.56 -13.06 0.62
C SER A 123 -17.84 -12.22 1.67
N SER A 124 -17.83 -10.90 1.53
CA SER A 124 -17.08 -9.98 2.40
C SER A 124 -17.51 -10.10 3.87
N PRO A 125 -16.56 -10.32 4.81
CA PRO A 125 -16.83 -10.30 6.24
C PRO A 125 -17.11 -8.88 6.78
N PHE A 126 -16.89 -7.83 5.98
CA PHE A 126 -17.11 -6.44 6.36
C PHE A 126 -18.51 -5.93 6.03
N LYS A 127 -19.32 -6.74 5.35
CA LYS A 127 -20.62 -6.31 4.83
C LYS A 127 -21.53 -5.83 5.96
N GLY A 128 -21.96 -4.56 5.86
CA GLY A 128 -22.79 -3.91 6.86
C GLY A 128 -22.09 -3.63 8.21
N LYS A 129 -20.77 -3.81 8.32
CA LYS A 129 -20.04 -3.59 9.58
C LYS A 129 -19.43 -2.20 9.66
N ASP A 130 -19.38 -1.68 10.89
CA ASP A 130 -18.66 -0.46 11.21
C ASP A 130 -17.14 -0.65 11.15
N VAL A 131 -16.45 0.40 10.70
CA VAL A 131 -15.00 0.50 10.69
C VAL A 131 -14.58 1.64 11.61
N ILE A 132 -14.51 1.36 12.91
CA ILE A 132 -14.28 2.37 13.96
C ILE A 132 -12.86 2.32 14.54
N SER A 133 -12.22 1.15 14.57
CA SER A 133 -10.90 0.95 15.17
C SER A 133 -10.05 -0.03 14.35
N VAL A 134 -8.74 0.20 14.34
CA VAL A 134 -7.77 -0.73 13.72
C VAL A 134 -7.72 -2.09 14.41
N LYS A 135 -8.16 -2.18 15.67
CA LYS A 135 -8.13 -3.41 16.45
C LYS A 135 -9.14 -4.46 15.98
N GLN A 136 -10.15 -4.04 15.21
CA GLN A 136 -11.18 -4.90 14.66
C GLN A 136 -10.63 -5.83 13.57
N PHE A 137 -9.52 -5.45 12.92
CA PHE A 137 -8.99 -6.16 11.77
C PHE A 137 -8.14 -7.36 12.19
N SER A 138 -8.46 -8.52 11.65
CA SER A 138 -7.57 -9.69 11.63
C SER A 138 -6.54 -9.60 10.51
N LYS A 139 -5.53 -10.48 10.53
CA LYS A 139 -4.53 -10.54 9.46
C LYS A 139 -5.15 -10.95 8.11
N GLU A 140 -6.11 -11.85 8.15
CA GLU A 140 -6.85 -12.37 6.98
C GLU A 140 -7.75 -11.28 6.39
N GLU A 141 -8.42 -10.50 7.25
CA GLU A 141 -9.22 -9.34 6.89
C GLU A 141 -8.37 -8.23 6.24
N LEU A 142 -7.17 -7.96 6.76
CA LEU A 142 -6.21 -7.06 6.12
C LEU A 142 -5.75 -7.58 4.76
N HIS A 143 -5.51 -8.89 4.65
CA HIS A 143 -5.12 -9.51 3.39
C HIS A 143 -6.22 -9.33 2.34
N LEU A 144 -7.48 -9.63 2.68
CA LEU A 144 -8.64 -9.43 1.81
C LEU A 144 -8.76 -7.96 1.38
N LEU A 145 -8.72 -7.03 2.33
CA LEU A 145 -8.80 -5.59 2.05
C LEU A 145 -7.75 -5.15 1.02
N PHE A 146 -6.50 -5.58 1.21
CA PHE A 146 -5.41 -5.20 0.33
C PHE A 146 -5.45 -5.90 -1.03
N THR A 147 -5.95 -7.13 -1.09
CA THR A 147 -6.21 -7.81 -2.37
C THR A 147 -7.27 -7.05 -3.15
N VAL A 148 -8.38 -6.67 -2.52
CA VAL A 148 -9.41 -5.85 -3.17
C VAL A 148 -8.86 -4.46 -3.54
N ALA A 149 -8.02 -3.84 -2.71
CA ALA A 149 -7.41 -2.54 -3.05
C ALA A 149 -6.50 -2.61 -4.29
N ALA A 150 -5.77 -3.71 -4.48
CA ALA A 150 -4.99 -3.94 -5.69
C ALA A 150 -5.91 -4.07 -6.92
N GLU A 151 -7.02 -4.81 -6.81
CA GLU A 151 -8.03 -4.91 -7.88
C GLU A 151 -8.67 -3.54 -8.19
N MET A 152 -8.96 -2.73 -7.18
CA MET A 152 -9.47 -1.36 -7.37
C MET A 152 -8.47 -0.48 -8.11
N ARG A 153 -7.17 -0.61 -7.81
CA ARG A 153 -6.10 0.09 -8.53
C ARG A 153 -6.09 -0.30 -10.01
N LEU A 154 -6.04 -1.59 -10.30
CA LEU A 154 -6.01 -2.12 -11.67
C LEU A 154 -7.27 -1.71 -12.46
N GLY A 155 -8.44 -1.81 -11.82
CA GLY A 155 -9.71 -1.41 -12.42
C GLY A 155 -9.76 0.08 -12.77
N VAL A 156 -9.29 0.95 -11.88
CA VAL A 156 -9.20 2.40 -12.14
C VAL A 156 -8.17 2.74 -13.22
N GLU A 157 -7.03 2.05 -13.24
CA GLU A 157 -5.99 2.26 -14.26
C GLU A 157 -6.46 1.84 -15.66
N ARG A 158 -7.28 0.78 -15.74
CA ARG A 158 -7.83 0.26 -16.99
C ARG A 158 -9.04 1.06 -17.48
N ASP A 159 -10.03 1.26 -16.61
CA ASP A 159 -11.37 1.74 -17.01
C ASP A 159 -11.69 3.14 -16.46
N GLY A 160 -10.86 3.69 -15.57
CA GLY A 160 -11.07 4.97 -14.90
C GLY A 160 -12.08 4.91 -13.75
N CYS A 161 -13.26 4.33 -13.98
CA CYS A 161 -14.33 4.14 -13.00
C CYS A 161 -14.90 2.71 -13.05
N LEU A 162 -15.40 2.25 -11.92
CA LEU A 162 -16.06 0.97 -11.71
C LEU A 162 -17.52 1.23 -11.31
N ASP A 163 -18.43 0.30 -11.63
CA ASP A 163 -19.86 0.42 -11.30
C ASP A 163 -20.26 -0.36 -10.03
N THR A 164 -19.29 -0.73 -9.19
CA THR A 164 -19.48 -1.63 -8.03
C THR A 164 -20.49 -1.13 -7.00
N LEU A 165 -20.54 0.18 -6.76
CA LEU A 165 -21.44 0.84 -5.80
C LEU A 165 -22.46 1.75 -6.51
N LYS A 166 -22.79 1.44 -7.76
CA LYS A 166 -23.80 2.17 -8.52
C LYS A 166 -25.13 2.22 -7.77
N GLY A 167 -25.67 3.43 -7.61
CA GLY A 167 -26.91 3.67 -6.89
C GLY A 167 -26.78 3.79 -5.36
N ARG A 168 -25.57 3.60 -4.80
CA ARG A 168 -25.30 3.84 -3.37
C ARG A 168 -24.96 5.30 -3.09
N VAL A 169 -25.31 5.77 -1.91
CA VAL A 169 -25.04 7.14 -1.42
C VAL A 169 -24.18 7.09 -0.15
N LEU A 170 -23.05 7.80 -0.15
CA LEU A 170 -22.15 7.91 1.00
C LEU A 170 -22.27 9.30 1.65
N CYS A 171 -22.63 9.35 2.93
CA CYS A 171 -22.63 10.59 3.69
C CYS A 171 -21.24 10.88 4.22
N LEU A 172 -20.70 12.07 3.92
CA LEU A 172 -19.37 12.51 4.34
C LEU A 172 -19.51 13.63 5.37
N MET A 173 -19.28 13.30 6.64
CA MET A 173 -19.51 14.19 7.78
C MET A 173 -18.19 14.54 8.48
N PHE A 174 -17.75 15.79 8.33
CA PHE A 174 -16.47 16.28 8.83
C PHE A 174 -16.65 17.51 9.73
N PHE A 175 -16.50 17.32 11.04
CA PHE A 175 -16.49 18.40 12.06
C PHE A 175 -15.10 19.02 12.29
N GLU A 176 -14.09 18.53 11.56
CA GLU A 176 -12.75 19.13 11.55
C GLU A 176 -12.31 19.36 10.11
N PRO A 177 -11.57 20.44 9.83
CA PRO A 177 -10.98 20.68 8.52
C PRO A 177 -10.20 19.46 8.01
N SER A 178 -10.54 19.04 6.80
CA SER A 178 -10.01 17.84 6.17
C SER A 178 -10.10 17.99 4.67
N THR A 179 -8.95 18.03 3.99
CA THR A 179 -8.89 18.02 2.52
C THR A 179 -8.63 16.60 2.03
N ARG A 180 -7.51 16.00 2.43
CA ARG A 180 -7.10 14.67 1.96
C ARG A 180 -8.13 13.61 2.31
N THR A 181 -8.58 13.56 3.57
CA THR A 181 -9.50 12.48 3.98
C THR A 181 -10.88 12.64 3.32
N SER A 182 -11.45 13.84 3.28
CA SER A 182 -12.77 14.05 2.65
C SER A 182 -12.72 13.83 1.13
N SER A 183 -11.79 14.49 0.42
CA SER A 183 -11.69 14.41 -1.04
C SER A 183 -11.36 13.01 -1.54
N SER A 184 -10.55 12.25 -0.80
CA SER A 184 -10.21 10.88 -1.20
C SER A 184 -11.37 9.89 -0.96
N PHE A 185 -12.21 10.09 0.06
CA PHE A 185 -13.45 9.32 0.20
C PHE A 185 -14.47 9.68 -0.87
N ASP A 186 -14.61 10.98 -1.16
CA ASP A 186 -15.48 11.48 -2.22
C ASP A 186 -15.09 10.90 -3.60
N ALA A 187 -13.80 11.00 -3.95
CA ALA A 187 -13.27 10.43 -5.17
C ALA A 187 -13.40 8.90 -5.22
N ALA A 188 -13.17 8.21 -4.09
CA ALA A 188 -13.32 6.75 -4.01
C ALA A 188 -14.76 6.32 -4.32
N MET A 189 -15.76 6.98 -3.71
CA MET A 189 -17.16 6.65 -3.94
C MET A 189 -17.59 6.92 -5.39
N LYS A 190 -17.16 8.06 -5.94
CA LYS A 190 -17.44 8.43 -7.35
C LYS A 190 -16.81 7.46 -8.33
N ARG A 191 -15.57 7.03 -8.09
CA ARG A 191 -14.88 6.01 -8.91
C ARG A 191 -15.51 4.62 -8.79
N LEU A 192 -16.35 4.36 -7.79
CA LEU A 192 -17.16 3.14 -7.66
C LEU A 192 -18.58 3.30 -8.23
N GLY A 193 -18.88 4.42 -8.91
CA GLY A 193 -20.19 4.69 -9.51
C GLY A 193 -21.25 5.17 -8.51
N GLY A 194 -20.84 5.38 -7.26
CA GLY A 194 -21.70 5.88 -6.19
C GLY A 194 -21.83 7.40 -6.17
N GLN A 195 -22.70 7.88 -5.30
CA GLN A 195 -22.91 9.31 -5.03
C GLN A 195 -22.49 9.68 -3.61
N THR A 196 -22.23 10.96 -3.37
CA THR A 196 -21.78 11.46 -2.07
C THR A 196 -22.63 12.63 -1.61
N LEU A 197 -22.89 12.68 -0.30
CA LEU A 197 -23.55 13.80 0.37
C LEU A 197 -22.55 14.43 1.33
N MET A 198 -21.97 15.56 0.95
CA MET A 198 -21.02 16.30 1.77
C MET A 198 -21.76 17.15 2.80
N ILE A 199 -21.51 16.91 4.09
CA ILE A 199 -22.10 17.66 5.21
C ILE A 199 -21.01 18.53 5.83
N ASN A 200 -21.14 19.85 5.67
CA ASN A 200 -20.26 20.84 6.27
C ASN A 200 -20.88 21.37 7.57
N GLU A 201 -20.15 21.26 8.68
CA GLU A 201 -20.59 21.73 10.00
C GLU A 201 -21.01 23.22 10.00
N SER A 202 -20.33 24.04 9.21
CA SER A 202 -20.57 25.49 9.08
C SER A 202 -22.00 25.81 8.62
N HIS A 203 -22.68 24.85 7.97
CA HIS A 203 -24.01 25.02 7.40
C HIS A 203 -25.03 24.01 7.96
N SER A 204 -24.65 23.14 8.90
CA SER A 204 -25.55 22.11 9.45
C SER A 204 -26.29 22.55 10.71
N SER A 205 -27.40 21.86 11.00
CA SER A 205 -28.22 22.06 12.20
C SER A 205 -27.50 21.81 13.53
N THR A 206 -26.30 21.24 13.50
CA THR A 206 -25.41 21.14 14.67
C THR A 206 -25.09 22.52 15.27
N GLN A 207 -25.04 23.59 14.45
CA GLN A 207 -24.92 24.97 14.94
C GLN A 207 -26.13 25.44 15.77
N LYS A 208 -27.29 24.78 15.58
CA LYS A 208 -28.51 25.03 16.35
C LYS A 208 -28.60 24.17 17.63
N GLY A 209 -27.52 23.46 17.97
CA GLY A 209 -27.43 22.63 19.18
C GLY A 209 -27.94 21.20 19.03
N GLU A 210 -28.10 20.70 17.79
CA GLU A 210 -28.48 19.30 17.55
C GLU A 210 -27.42 18.32 18.10
N SER A 211 -27.86 17.23 18.71
CA SER A 211 -26.96 16.20 19.23
C SER A 211 -26.32 15.39 18.09
N LEU A 212 -25.06 14.96 18.26
CA LEU A 212 -24.39 14.10 17.26
C LEU A 212 -25.23 12.86 16.93
N ALA A 213 -25.88 12.25 17.92
CA ALA A 213 -26.68 11.05 17.71
C ALA A 213 -27.91 11.30 16.82
N ASP A 214 -28.56 12.46 16.96
CA ASP A 214 -29.73 12.81 16.14
C ASP A 214 -29.33 13.21 14.72
N THR A 215 -28.20 13.90 14.56
CA THR A 215 -27.66 14.17 13.23
C THR A 215 -27.28 12.88 12.52
N ILE A 216 -26.63 11.93 13.22
CA ILE A 216 -26.29 10.61 12.66
C ILE A 216 -27.57 9.86 12.24
N ARG A 217 -28.58 9.77 13.10
CA ARG A 217 -29.86 9.11 12.77
C ARG A 217 -30.54 9.70 11.55
N THR A 218 -30.45 11.02 11.40
CA THR A 218 -31.05 11.74 10.26
C THR A 218 -30.30 11.43 8.97
N LEU A 219 -28.96 11.49 8.98
CA LEU A 219 -28.15 11.15 7.79
C LEU A 219 -28.27 9.68 7.40
N ASP A 220 -28.44 8.80 8.38
CA ASP A 220 -28.65 7.36 8.20
C ASP A 220 -29.98 7.04 7.47
N GLN A 221 -30.93 7.98 7.42
CA GLN A 221 -32.13 7.83 6.57
C GLN A 221 -31.88 8.14 5.09
N TYR A 222 -30.78 8.81 4.76
CA TYR A 222 -30.51 9.31 3.40
C TYR A 222 -29.39 8.56 2.69
N GLY A 223 -28.40 8.08 3.45
CA GLY A 223 -27.22 7.38 2.91
C GLY A 223 -27.22 5.89 3.22
N ASP A 224 -26.40 5.15 2.48
CA ASP A 224 -26.14 3.73 2.71
C ASP A 224 -24.98 3.50 3.71
N ALA A 225 -24.15 4.52 3.97
CA ALA A 225 -23.09 4.52 4.98
C ALA A 225 -22.67 5.96 5.32
N ILE A 226 -22.04 6.14 6.48
CA ILE A 226 -21.55 7.46 6.95
C ILE A 226 -20.05 7.38 7.25
N VAL A 227 -19.28 8.27 6.62
CA VAL A 227 -17.89 8.54 7.02
C VAL A 227 -17.89 9.70 7.99
N LEU A 228 -17.38 9.48 9.20
CA LEU A 228 -17.36 10.45 10.28
C LEU A 228 -15.94 10.85 10.65
N ARG A 229 -15.69 12.17 10.71
CA ARG A 229 -14.53 12.74 11.39
C ARG A 229 -14.98 13.78 12.41
N HIS A 230 -14.53 13.63 13.65
CA HIS A 230 -14.97 14.46 14.77
C HIS A 230 -13.86 14.68 15.81
N PRO A 231 -13.78 15.86 16.46
CA PRO A 231 -12.75 16.14 17.46
C PRO A 231 -12.87 15.35 18.78
N ASP A 232 -13.95 14.61 18.98
CA ASP A 232 -14.21 13.88 20.23
C ASP A 232 -13.72 12.44 20.08
N ASN A 233 -12.99 11.95 21.08
CA ASN A 233 -12.43 10.60 21.12
C ASN A 233 -13.51 9.51 21.12
N ASP A 234 -14.72 9.79 21.61
CA ASP A 234 -15.81 8.79 21.71
C ASP A 234 -16.85 8.93 20.60
N SER A 235 -16.66 9.88 19.68
CA SER A 235 -17.57 10.18 18.57
C SER A 235 -17.87 8.97 17.68
N ALA A 236 -16.86 8.20 17.30
CA ALA A 236 -17.01 7.03 16.42
C ALA A 236 -17.88 5.94 17.07
N GLU A 237 -17.67 5.65 18.36
CA GLU A 237 -18.47 4.68 19.11
C GLU A 237 -19.90 5.17 19.33
N ARG A 238 -20.09 6.46 19.63
CA ARG A 238 -21.42 7.06 19.77
C ARG A 238 -22.20 7.05 18.46
N ALA A 239 -21.55 7.34 17.34
CA ALA A 239 -22.16 7.30 16.02
C ALA A 239 -22.54 5.87 15.61
N ALA A 240 -21.65 4.89 15.80
CA ALA A 240 -21.93 3.48 15.51
C ALA A 240 -23.14 2.94 16.32
N LYS A 241 -23.31 3.40 17.56
CA LYS A 241 -24.49 3.06 18.39
C LYS A 241 -25.79 3.75 17.94
N ALA A 242 -25.68 4.87 17.22
CA ALA A 242 -26.83 5.68 16.83
C ALA A 242 -27.37 5.33 15.43
N ALA A 243 -26.50 4.88 14.52
CA ALA A 243 -26.84 4.50 13.16
C ALA A 243 -27.34 3.04 13.05
N HIS A 244 -28.18 2.79 12.06
CA HIS A 244 -28.49 1.45 11.56
C HIS A 244 -27.54 1.02 10.44
N GLY A 245 -27.10 1.97 9.60
CA GLY A 245 -26.10 1.75 8.56
C GLY A 245 -24.65 1.82 9.06
N PRO A 246 -23.68 1.44 8.22
CA PRO A 246 -22.27 1.37 8.62
C PRO A 246 -21.65 2.75 8.87
N ILE A 247 -20.89 2.86 9.96
CA ILE A 247 -20.05 4.01 10.29
C ILE A 247 -18.58 3.72 9.97
N ILE A 248 -17.95 4.60 9.21
CA ILE A 248 -16.52 4.56 8.89
C ILE A 248 -15.81 5.73 9.57
N ASN A 249 -14.89 5.43 10.48
CA ASN A 249 -14.11 6.42 11.22
C ASN A 249 -12.98 7.00 10.34
N ALA A 250 -13.11 8.28 10.00
CA ALA A 250 -12.13 9.10 9.31
C ALA A 250 -11.26 9.94 10.27
N GLY A 251 -11.37 9.70 11.58
CA GLY A 251 -10.57 10.30 12.65
C GLY A 251 -11.44 10.75 13.82
N ASN A 252 -11.15 10.26 15.03
CA ASN A 252 -11.82 10.64 16.27
C ASN A 252 -10.81 11.23 17.28
N GLY A 253 -10.86 12.54 17.48
CA GLY A 253 -9.97 13.28 18.38
C GLY A 253 -8.50 12.93 18.16
N SER A 254 -7.79 12.59 19.24
CA SER A 254 -6.40 12.11 19.20
C SER A 254 -6.29 10.58 19.28
N ARG A 255 -7.41 9.85 19.23
CA ARG A 255 -7.46 8.42 19.55
C ARG A 255 -7.05 7.54 18.37
N GLU A 256 -7.82 7.52 17.28
CA GLU A 256 -7.53 6.64 16.14
C GLU A 256 -7.83 7.29 14.78
N HIS A 257 -7.19 6.76 13.74
CA HIS A 257 -7.52 7.05 12.34
C HIS A 257 -7.32 5.76 11.52
N PRO A 258 -8.31 4.83 11.54
CA PRO A 258 -8.10 3.48 11.03
C PRO A 258 -7.80 3.45 9.54
N THR A 259 -8.54 4.21 8.75
CA THR A 259 -8.37 4.28 7.29
C THR A 259 -7.01 4.84 6.86
N GLN A 260 -6.37 5.69 7.68
CA GLN A 260 -5.00 6.14 7.44
C GLN A 260 -4.00 5.02 7.76
N GLY A 261 -4.14 4.33 8.89
CA GLY A 261 -3.27 3.20 9.19
C GLY A 261 -3.33 2.10 8.11
N LEU A 262 -4.52 1.82 7.58
CA LEU A 262 -4.72 0.85 6.50
C LEU A 262 -4.03 1.26 5.21
N LEU A 263 -4.15 2.53 4.78
CA LEU A 263 -3.52 2.99 3.56
C LEU A 263 -1.99 3.10 3.69
N ASP A 264 -1.49 3.41 4.89
CA ASP A 264 -0.06 3.45 5.15
C ASP A 264 0.54 2.05 5.01
N LEU A 265 -0.11 1.05 5.61
CA LEU A 265 0.31 -0.35 5.51
C LEU A 265 0.24 -0.87 4.07
N PHE A 266 -0.81 -0.50 3.32
CA PHE A 266 -0.92 -0.83 1.90
C PHE A 266 0.18 -0.17 1.07
N THR A 267 0.53 1.09 1.36
CA THR A 267 1.63 1.80 0.68
C THR A 267 2.95 1.06 0.89
N MET A 268 3.27 0.64 2.13
CA MET A 268 4.48 -0.14 2.40
C MET A 268 4.51 -1.45 1.60
N ARG A 269 3.37 -2.14 1.49
CA ARG A 269 3.24 -3.37 0.71
C ARG A 269 3.45 -3.14 -0.78
N GLU A 270 2.85 -2.11 -1.37
CA GLU A 270 2.95 -1.84 -2.82
C GLU A 270 4.35 -1.36 -3.21
N GLU A 271 4.97 -0.52 -2.39
CA GLU A 271 6.30 0.05 -2.68
C GLU A 271 7.44 -0.96 -2.46
N LEU A 272 7.34 -1.82 -1.44
CA LEU A 272 8.43 -2.72 -1.02
C LEU A 272 8.12 -4.21 -1.28
N GLY A 273 6.93 -4.53 -1.78
CA GLY A 273 6.45 -5.89 -2.08
C GLY A 273 6.04 -6.72 -0.85
N THR A 274 6.55 -6.40 0.34
CA THR A 274 6.21 -7.05 1.61
C THR A 274 6.34 -6.06 2.76
N VAL A 275 5.57 -6.29 3.82
CA VAL A 275 5.74 -5.57 5.10
C VAL A 275 6.62 -6.35 6.08
N ASN A 276 6.76 -7.67 5.90
CA ASN A 276 7.58 -8.49 6.79
C ASN A 276 9.07 -8.29 6.52
N GLY A 277 9.86 -8.26 7.59
CA GLY A 277 11.31 -8.07 7.58
C GLY A 277 11.75 -6.62 7.50
N LEU A 278 10.80 -5.67 7.49
CA LEU A 278 11.11 -4.24 7.37
C LEU A 278 11.49 -3.62 8.72
N THR A 279 12.38 -2.64 8.65
CA THR A 279 12.64 -1.69 9.73
C THR A 279 11.94 -0.37 9.44
N ILE A 280 10.99 0.01 10.31
CA ILE A 280 10.15 1.20 10.15
C ILE A 280 10.58 2.22 11.20
N THR A 281 10.92 3.43 10.75
CA THR A 281 11.36 4.53 11.61
C THR A 281 10.29 5.61 11.65
N PHE A 282 9.73 5.87 12.82
CA PHE A 282 8.80 6.97 13.05
C PHE A 282 9.55 8.19 13.57
N VAL A 283 9.31 9.36 12.96
CA VAL A 283 9.97 10.61 13.35
C VAL A 283 8.99 11.77 13.51
N GLY A 284 9.18 12.59 14.55
CA GLY A 284 8.41 13.81 14.81
C GLY A 284 7.50 13.74 16.06
N ASP A 285 6.23 14.14 15.92
CA ASP A 285 5.24 14.09 17.01
C ASP A 285 4.62 12.69 17.14
N LEU A 286 5.23 11.88 18.02
CA LEU A 286 4.76 10.53 18.31
C LEU A 286 3.77 10.48 19.47
N LYS A 287 3.67 11.56 20.26
CA LYS A 287 2.75 11.67 21.40
C LYS A 287 1.31 11.84 20.96
N TYR A 288 1.07 12.73 20.00
CA TYR A 288 -0.29 13.05 19.54
C TYR A 288 -0.59 12.55 18.11
N GLY A 289 0.38 11.92 17.46
CA GLY A 289 0.26 11.30 16.14
C GLY A 289 -0.69 10.09 16.12
N ARG A 290 -2.02 10.33 16.06
CA ARG A 290 -3.04 9.27 15.97
C ARG A 290 -2.84 8.31 14.80
N THR A 291 -2.22 8.78 13.72
CA THR A 291 -1.86 7.97 12.55
C THR A 291 -0.78 6.96 12.90
N VAL A 292 0.27 7.38 13.61
CA VAL A 292 1.33 6.51 14.14
C VAL A 292 0.76 5.47 15.09
N HIS A 293 -0.12 5.88 16.02
CA HIS A 293 -0.69 4.94 16.99
C HIS A 293 -1.52 3.85 16.30
N SER A 294 -2.32 4.24 15.30
CA SER A 294 -3.14 3.33 14.50
C SER A 294 -2.26 2.37 13.69
N LEU A 295 -1.20 2.90 13.06
CA LEU A 295 -0.26 2.11 12.26
C LEU A 295 0.56 1.14 13.12
N VAL A 296 1.07 1.56 14.27
CA VAL A 296 1.79 0.69 15.22
C VAL A 296 0.93 -0.48 15.68
N GLU A 297 -0.36 -0.26 15.91
CA GLU A 297 -1.28 -1.33 16.29
C GLU A 297 -1.52 -2.29 15.10
N LEU A 298 -1.66 -1.81 13.87
CA LEU A 298 -1.77 -2.67 12.67
C LEU A 298 -0.51 -3.48 12.41
N LEU A 299 0.66 -2.90 12.66
CA LEU A 299 1.97 -3.55 12.49
C LEU A 299 2.15 -4.76 13.41
N ARG A 300 1.30 -4.97 14.44
CA ARG A 300 1.31 -6.19 15.27
C ARG A 300 1.12 -7.47 14.46
N HIS A 301 0.49 -7.39 13.28
CA HIS A 301 0.23 -8.54 12.41
C HIS A 301 1.44 -8.94 11.52
N TYR A 302 2.53 -8.18 11.59
CA TYR A 302 3.70 -8.32 10.73
C TYR A 302 4.99 -8.44 11.55
N ASN A 303 5.95 -9.17 11.00
CA ASN A 303 7.28 -9.26 11.59
C ASN A 303 8.10 -8.05 11.16
N VAL A 304 8.14 -7.00 11.99
CA VAL A 304 8.84 -5.74 11.72
C VAL A 304 9.67 -5.30 12.92
N GLN A 305 10.67 -4.46 12.66
CA GLN A 305 11.42 -3.74 13.68
C GLN A 305 11.02 -2.26 13.63
N ILE A 306 10.77 -1.66 14.78
CA ILE A 306 10.29 -0.28 14.91
C ILE A 306 11.36 0.56 15.60
N GLN A 307 11.74 1.65 14.94
CA GLN A 307 12.61 2.69 15.48
C GLN A 307 11.80 3.95 15.75
N LEU A 308 12.07 4.64 16.86
CA LEU A 308 11.39 5.86 17.26
C LEU A 308 12.41 6.99 17.40
N ALA A 309 12.18 8.10 16.70
CA ALA A 309 12.99 9.32 16.77
C ALA A 309 12.10 10.51 17.13
N SER A 310 12.12 10.96 18.38
CA SER A 310 11.27 12.06 18.83
C SER A 310 11.84 12.74 20.08
N PRO A 311 11.58 14.04 20.30
CA PRO A 311 11.90 14.69 21.57
C PRO A 311 11.25 13.98 22.75
N ALA A 312 11.86 14.10 23.93
CA ALA A 312 11.30 13.55 25.17
C ALA A 312 9.84 14.02 25.42
N ALA A 313 9.54 15.29 25.11
CA ALA A 313 8.21 15.85 25.26
C ALA A 313 7.15 15.29 24.28
N LEU A 314 7.57 14.75 23.14
CA LEU A 314 6.71 14.20 22.09
C LEU A 314 6.89 12.67 21.94
N SER A 315 7.46 12.02 22.96
CA SER A 315 7.68 10.59 22.95
C SER A 315 6.36 9.83 22.88
N ILE A 316 6.41 8.66 22.24
CA ILE A 316 5.21 7.83 22.06
C ILE A 316 4.60 7.46 23.43
N PRO A 317 3.26 7.41 23.57
CA PRO A 317 2.64 7.11 24.86
C PRO A 317 3.12 5.77 25.43
N SER A 318 3.34 5.73 26.75
CA SER A 318 3.91 4.56 27.46
C SER A 318 3.15 3.26 27.18
N LYS A 319 1.82 3.32 27.06
CA LYS A 319 0.98 2.18 26.69
C LYS A 319 1.30 1.62 25.30
N VAL A 320 1.50 2.48 24.31
CA VAL A 320 1.83 2.08 22.93
C VAL A 320 3.27 1.55 22.88
N ARG A 321 4.19 2.20 23.60
CA ARG A 321 5.57 1.76 23.79
C ARG A 321 5.65 0.35 24.38
N ALA A 322 4.97 0.12 25.50
CA ALA A 322 4.92 -1.18 26.18
C ALA A 322 4.34 -2.27 25.27
N SER A 323 3.32 -1.93 24.48
CA SER A 323 2.68 -2.81 23.50
C SER A 323 3.70 -3.29 22.43
N MET A 324 4.52 -2.40 21.88
CA MET A 324 5.58 -2.78 20.92
C MET A 324 6.68 -3.61 21.58
N GLN A 325 7.08 -3.24 22.80
CA GLN A 325 8.11 -3.94 23.55
C GLN A 325 7.69 -5.37 23.90
N SER A 326 6.45 -5.58 24.34
CA SER A 326 5.92 -6.93 24.66
C SER A 326 5.84 -7.84 23.44
N ARG A 327 5.79 -7.28 22.23
CA ARG A 327 5.82 -8.02 20.96
C ARG A 327 7.22 -8.24 20.39
N GLY A 328 8.27 -7.70 21.02
CA GLY A 328 9.63 -7.75 20.48
C GLY A 328 9.82 -6.95 19.19
N GLN A 329 8.96 -5.95 18.94
CA GLN A 329 9.02 -5.11 17.73
C GLN A 329 9.80 -3.81 17.95
N LEU A 330 10.00 -3.36 19.19
CA LEU A 330 10.74 -2.12 19.49
C LEU A 330 12.26 -2.37 19.40
N ALA A 331 12.93 -1.69 18.47
CA ALA A 331 14.36 -1.84 18.22
C ALA A 331 15.20 -0.73 18.90
N ILE A 332 14.98 0.53 18.50
CA ILE A 332 15.77 1.68 18.96
C ILE A 332 14.82 2.85 19.25
N GLU A 333 15.10 3.58 20.33
CA GLU A 333 14.43 4.82 20.71
C GLU A 333 15.51 5.90 20.87
N SER A 334 15.33 7.04 20.21
CA SER A 334 16.30 8.15 20.23
C SER A 334 15.58 9.49 20.29
N ASP A 335 16.26 10.49 20.86
CA ASP A 335 15.82 11.88 20.90
C ASP A 335 15.91 12.57 19.54
N ARG A 336 16.61 11.97 18.56
CA ARG A 336 16.87 12.54 17.24
C ARG A 336 16.92 11.46 16.18
N LEU A 337 16.87 11.86 14.92
CA LEU A 337 17.09 10.97 13.79
C LEU A 337 18.60 10.85 13.52
N THR A 338 19.18 9.67 13.71
CA THR A 338 20.63 9.45 13.52
C THR A 338 20.96 8.79 12.18
N PRO A 339 22.16 8.99 11.63
CA PRO A 339 22.62 8.29 10.42
C PRO A 339 22.53 6.77 10.53
N GLU A 340 22.81 6.21 11.72
CA GLU A 340 22.75 4.77 11.97
C GLU A 340 21.31 4.22 11.90
N MET A 341 20.33 4.99 12.40
CA MET A 341 18.91 4.64 12.27
C MET A 341 18.49 4.67 10.82
N ILE A 342 18.87 5.72 10.09
CA ILE A 342 18.58 5.90 8.67
C ILE A 342 19.15 4.77 7.81
N ALA A 343 20.41 4.39 8.04
CA ALA A 343 21.06 3.30 7.29
C ALA A 343 20.35 1.94 7.44
N LYS A 344 19.63 1.73 8.56
CA LYS A 344 18.83 0.52 8.81
C LYS A 344 17.38 0.65 8.36
N THR A 345 16.90 1.86 8.12
CA THR A 345 15.48 2.15 7.82
C THR A 345 15.10 1.65 6.42
N ASP A 346 13.99 0.92 6.32
CA ASP A 346 13.32 0.60 5.05
C ASP A 346 12.14 1.54 4.79
N VAL A 347 11.47 2.01 5.86
CA VAL A 347 10.38 2.98 5.77
C VAL A 347 10.61 4.12 6.78
N LEU A 348 10.85 5.32 6.28
CA LEU A 348 10.91 6.53 7.11
C LEU A 348 9.53 7.19 7.12
N TYR A 349 8.81 7.08 8.23
CA TYR A 349 7.48 7.67 8.41
C TYR A 349 7.59 8.97 9.20
N VAL A 350 7.49 10.09 8.48
CA VAL A 350 7.63 11.44 9.00
C VAL A 350 6.27 11.97 9.44
N THR A 351 6.21 12.60 10.61
CA THR A 351 5.00 13.20 11.15
C THR A 351 5.14 14.71 11.31
N ARG A 352 4.02 15.40 11.09
CA ARG A 352 3.94 16.84 11.27
C ARG A 352 4.09 17.22 12.73
N LEU A 353 4.95 18.19 13.01
CA LEU A 353 4.99 18.88 14.30
C LEU A 353 3.80 19.84 14.42
N GLN A 354 2.85 19.51 15.28
CA GLN A 354 1.63 20.27 15.47
C GLN A 354 1.84 21.39 16.49
N LYS A 355 2.22 22.59 16.00
CA LYS A 355 2.44 23.78 16.85
C LYS A 355 1.28 24.03 17.81
N GLU A 356 0.05 23.77 17.37
CA GLU A 356 -1.18 23.94 18.15
C GLU A 356 -1.32 23.01 19.37
N ARG A 357 -0.47 21.98 19.51
CA ARG A 357 -0.51 21.00 20.62
C ARG A 357 0.59 21.19 21.66
N PHE A 358 1.48 22.16 21.46
CA PHE A 358 2.50 22.53 22.43
C PHE A 358 1.90 23.53 23.42
N GLU A 359 1.91 23.16 24.71
CA GLU A 359 1.49 24.07 25.79
C GLU A 359 2.46 25.25 25.94
N ASP A 360 3.76 25.02 25.69
CA ASP A 360 4.79 26.04 25.63
C ASP A 360 5.29 26.24 24.18
N PRO A 361 5.02 27.40 23.56
CA PRO A 361 5.52 27.75 22.24
C PRO A 361 7.05 27.71 22.13
N SER A 362 7.79 27.92 23.22
CA SER A 362 9.25 27.95 23.23
C SER A 362 9.84 26.57 22.91
N LEU A 363 9.21 25.52 23.43
CA LEU A 363 9.59 24.13 23.17
C LEU A 363 9.40 23.76 21.69
N TYR A 364 8.35 24.29 21.05
CA TYR A 364 8.15 24.10 19.61
C TYR A 364 9.29 24.73 18.81
N GLU A 365 9.67 25.97 19.13
CA GLU A 365 10.74 26.68 18.43
C GLU A 365 12.12 26.01 18.62
N GLU A 366 12.35 25.33 19.76
CA GLU A 366 13.57 24.55 20.01
C GLU A 366 13.66 23.28 19.15
N VAL A 367 12.55 22.57 18.97
CA VAL A 367 12.56 21.23 18.32
C VAL A 367 12.25 21.26 16.84
N LYS A 368 11.61 22.31 16.31
CA LYS A 368 11.11 22.36 14.92
C LYS A 368 12.19 22.09 13.86
N ASP A 369 13.42 22.55 14.10
CA ASP A 369 14.52 22.47 13.14
C ASP A 369 15.33 21.16 13.29
N THR A 370 15.08 20.38 14.35
CA THR A 370 15.85 19.17 14.67
C THR A 370 15.34 17.93 13.92
N PHE A 371 14.12 17.96 13.41
CA PHE A 371 13.46 16.82 12.74
C PHE A 371 13.16 17.08 11.27
N VAL A 372 13.86 18.04 10.67
CA VAL A 372 13.75 18.32 9.24
C VAL A 372 14.38 17.17 8.46
N VAL A 373 13.58 16.50 7.63
CA VAL A 373 14.06 15.50 6.69
C VAL A 373 14.37 16.18 5.36
N ASP A 374 15.66 16.19 5.02
CA ASP A 374 16.24 16.81 3.84
C ASP A 374 17.18 15.84 3.09
N GLY A 375 17.77 16.27 1.99
CA GLY A 375 18.70 15.46 1.19
C GLY A 375 19.94 15.03 1.98
N LYS A 376 20.37 15.81 2.98
CA LYS A 376 21.49 15.44 3.87
C LYS A 376 21.11 14.29 4.78
N THR A 377 19.91 14.34 5.35
CA THR A 377 19.35 13.28 6.20
C THR A 377 19.26 11.96 5.45
N LEU A 378 18.89 12.01 4.16
CA LEU A 378 18.72 10.82 3.31
C LEU A 378 19.99 10.32 2.64
N LYS A 379 21.15 10.93 2.92
CA LYS A 379 22.44 10.56 2.32
C LYS A 379 22.85 9.13 2.66
N ASP A 380 22.63 8.70 3.90
CA ASP A 380 22.99 7.37 4.39
C ASP A 380 21.84 6.36 4.28
N ALA A 381 20.71 6.75 3.69
CA ALA A 381 19.54 5.90 3.55
C ALA A 381 19.74 4.81 2.49
N LYS A 382 19.07 3.67 2.69
CA LYS A 382 19.07 2.58 1.69
C LYS A 382 18.50 3.08 0.36
N ALA A 383 19.02 2.55 -0.74
CA ALA A 383 18.53 2.89 -2.08
C ALA A 383 17.07 2.49 -2.30
N ASN A 384 16.61 1.41 -1.65
CA ASN A 384 15.24 0.91 -1.71
C ASN A 384 14.37 1.36 -0.52
N MET A 385 14.82 2.32 0.29
CA MET A 385 14.00 2.91 1.34
C MET A 385 12.85 3.71 0.73
N ILE A 386 11.73 3.85 1.44
CA ILE A 386 10.70 4.85 1.13
C ILE A 386 10.53 5.88 2.24
N VAL A 387 10.20 7.11 1.86
CA VAL A 387 9.79 8.20 2.76
C VAL A 387 8.28 8.38 2.66
N MET A 388 7.60 8.27 3.78
CA MET A 388 6.15 8.40 3.92
C MET A 388 5.81 9.56 4.85
N HIS A 389 4.67 10.20 4.60
CA HIS A 389 4.17 11.32 5.40
C HIS A 389 2.64 11.42 5.23
N PRO A 390 1.83 11.41 6.31
CA PRO A 390 0.37 11.40 6.21
C PRO A 390 -0.24 12.70 5.65
N LEU A 391 0.57 13.77 5.60
CA LEU A 391 0.25 15.12 5.14
C LEU A 391 -0.85 15.82 5.98
N PRO A 392 -0.85 17.17 6.04
CA PRO A 392 0.00 18.10 5.30
C PRO A 392 1.39 18.19 5.93
N ARG A 393 2.41 18.48 5.13
CA ARG A 393 3.76 18.78 5.63
C ARG A 393 3.93 20.27 5.86
N ASN A 394 4.77 20.64 6.82
CA ASN A 394 5.37 21.96 6.94
C ASN A 394 6.90 21.85 6.74
N LEU A 395 7.70 22.38 7.67
CA LEU A 395 9.16 22.41 7.62
C LEU A 395 9.80 21.05 7.92
N GLU A 396 9.07 20.10 8.49
CA GLU A 396 9.59 18.78 8.85
C GLU A 396 10.05 17.94 7.65
N LEU A 397 9.64 18.30 6.43
CA LEU A 397 9.99 17.59 5.20
C LEU A 397 10.28 18.61 4.10
N SER A 398 11.55 18.73 3.72
CA SER A 398 12.00 19.69 2.71
C SER A 398 11.42 19.37 1.32
N GLU A 399 11.13 20.42 0.55
CA GLU A 399 10.60 20.28 -0.82
C GLU A 399 11.60 19.64 -1.79
N GLU A 400 12.90 19.72 -1.50
CA GLU A 400 13.92 19.05 -2.34
C GLU A 400 13.78 17.52 -2.32
N VAL A 401 13.08 16.96 -1.33
CA VAL A 401 12.83 15.53 -1.21
C VAL A 401 11.75 15.09 -2.22
N ASP A 402 10.99 15.99 -2.84
CA ASP A 402 9.90 15.66 -3.78
C ASP A 402 10.42 14.93 -5.02
N ASP A 403 11.59 15.35 -5.49
CA ASP A 403 12.25 14.79 -6.68
C ASP A 403 13.01 13.49 -6.36
N ASP A 404 13.09 13.10 -5.08
CA ASP A 404 13.71 11.84 -4.68
C ASP A 404 12.77 10.66 -5.02
N PRO A 405 13.21 9.64 -5.77
CA PRO A 405 12.36 8.49 -6.10
C PRO A 405 11.83 7.73 -4.87
N ARG A 406 12.53 7.85 -3.73
CA ARG A 406 12.13 7.26 -2.45
C ARG A 406 10.95 7.99 -1.81
N ALA A 407 10.64 9.22 -2.24
CA ALA A 407 9.50 9.99 -1.74
C ALA A 407 8.17 9.38 -2.19
N ALA A 408 7.52 8.67 -1.26
CA ALA A 408 6.28 7.95 -1.52
C ALA A 408 5.04 8.70 -1.01
N TYR A 409 5.16 9.82 -0.28
CA TYR A 409 4.04 10.49 0.39
C TYR A 409 2.93 11.01 -0.54
N PHE A 410 3.21 11.35 -1.80
CA PHE A 410 2.14 11.63 -2.78
C PHE A 410 1.55 10.36 -3.37
N ARG A 411 2.36 9.32 -3.62
CA ARG A 411 1.87 7.99 -4.03
C ARG A 411 0.97 7.38 -2.96
N GLN A 412 1.32 7.55 -1.68
CA GLN A 412 0.53 7.23 -0.49
C GLN A 412 -0.87 7.85 -0.53
N MET A 413 -1.02 9.11 -0.99
CA MET A 413 -2.34 9.71 -1.16
C MET A 413 -3.17 9.01 -2.22
N ARG A 414 -2.55 8.64 -3.35
CA ARG A 414 -3.20 7.87 -4.43
C ARG A 414 -3.61 6.48 -3.95
N TYR A 415 -2.72 5.79 -3.23
CA TYR A 415 -3.01 4.50 -2.60
C TYR A 415 -4.15 4.60 -1.57
N GLY A 416 -4.23 5.72 -0.84
CA GLY A 416 -5.33 6.05 0.04
C GLY A 416 -6.70 6.00 -0.63
N MET A 417 -6.81 6.47 -1.86
CA MET A 417 -8.05 6.36 -2.65
C MET A 417 -8.42 4.90 -2.91
N PHE A 418 -7.48 4.06 -3.35
CA PHE A 418 -7.77 2.65 -3.66
C PHE A 418 -8.14 1.82 -2.43
N VAL A 419 -7.48 2.05 -1.30
CA VAL A 419 -7.81 1.37 -0.04
C VAL A 419 -9.22 1.76 0.43
N ARG A 420 -9.61 3.03 0.26
CA ARG A 420 -10.96 3.47 0.60
C ARG A 420 -11.99 2.95 -0.38
N MET A 421 -11.66 2.84 -1.67
CA MET A 421 -12.52 2.16 -2.64
C MET A 421 -12.77 0.71 -2.20
N ALA A 422 -11.71 -0.01 -1.85
CA ALA A 422 -11.83 -1.38 -1.38
C ALA A 422 -12.66 -1.49 -0.10
N LEU A 423 -12.44 -0.61 0.87
CA LEU A 423 -13.18 -0.59 2.12
C LEU A 423 -14.67 -0.33 1.88
N LEU A 424 -15.01 0.69 1.09
CA LEU A 424 -16.40 1.00 0.74
C LEU A 424 -17.06 -0.16 0.00
N ALA A 425 -16.37 -0.75 -0.98
CA ALA A 425 -16.89 -1.90 -1.71
C ALA A 425 -17.12 -3.11 -0.78
N LEU A 426 -16.17 -3.43 0.09
CA LEU A 426 -16.29 -4.55 1.04
C LEU A 426 -17.42 -4.35 2.06
N VAL A 427 -17.73 -3.11 2.43
CA VAL A 427 -18.79 -2.78 3.40
C VAL A 427 -20.17 -2.71 2.73
N MET A 428 -20.26 -2.14 1.52
CA MET A 428 -21.52 -1.69 0.91
C MET A 428 -21.93 -2.44 -0.37
N ALA A 429 -21.06 -3.26 -0.97
CA ALA A 429 -21.39 -4.00 -2.18
C ALA A 429 -22.57 -4.96 -1.95
N PRO A 430 -23.47 -5.11 -2.94
CA PRO A 430 -24.72 -5.88 -2.83
C PRO A 430 -24.52 -7.37 -2.58
#